data_AF-A0A2P9DSE3-F1
#
_entry.id   AF-A0A2P9DSE3-F1
#
_cell.length_a   1.000
_cell.length_b   1.000
_cell.length_c   1.000
_cell.angle_alpha   90.00
_cell.angle_beta   90.00
_cell.angle_gamma   90.00
#
_symmetry.space_group_name_H-M   'P 1'
#
loop_
_entity.id
_entity.type
_entity.pdbx_description
1 polymer ?
#
loop_
_entity_poly.entity_id
_entity_poly.type
_entity_poly.pdbx_seq_one_letter_code
_entity_poly.pdbx_strand_id
1 'polypeptide(L)'
;MDKFATLETDIQSDAIPRCVCEKSLADKTEKFCLNCGKTMGGVAPGWGLVSGLGYVGWTNYVPQIAMQKGIEEGVKAGFEGLRSLPGLSQLIKDSQIESLINTENYAKEMTYVSFFQKVKTTECVCADGSKKAFCSFVSHVKEDIVGKRVSGIAKNAVDMAKHTEGKVLDAATPTTNALTTSLTASVVAIVVIVLIMVIIYLILRYRRKKKMKKKLQYIKLLEE
;
A
#
# COMPACT_ATOMS: atom_id res chain seq x y z
N MET A 1 91.18 -1.62 -32.13
CA MET A 1 91.13 -2.90 -31.42
C MET A 1 90.39 -2.58 -30.12
N ASP A 2 89.19 -3.08 -29.87
CA ASP A 2 88.84 -4.50 -29.86
C ASP A 2 87.40 -4.85 -30.30
N LYS A 3 87.29 -6.10 -30.76
CA LYS A 3 86.07 -6.84 -31.11
C LYS A 3 85.46 -7.50 -29.86
N PHE A 4 84.13 -7.56 -29.88
CA PHE A 4 83.20 -8.62 -29.43
C PHE A 4 83.65 -9.72 -28.44
N ALA A 5 82.90 -9.85 -27.34
CA ALA A 5 82.52 -11.11 -26.69
C ALA A 5 81.13 -10.89 -26.06
N THR A 6 80.06 -11.34 -26.72
CA THR A 6 79.27 -12.57 -26.46
C THR A 6 77.99 -12.31 -25.66
N LEU A 7 76.88 -12.47 -26.39
CA LEU A 7 75.51 -12.69 -25.93
C LEU A 7 75.48 -13.75 -24.82
N GLU A 8 75.04 -13.39 -23.62
CA GLU A 8 74.43 -14.35 -22.70
C GLU A 8 72.92 -14.12 -22.72
N THR A 9 72.26 -15.01 -23.45
CA THR A 9 70.83 -15.27 -23.39
C THR A 9 70.54 -16.09 -22.15
N ASP A 10 70.45 -15.44 -20.99
CA ASP A 10 69.75 -15.99 -19.83
C ASP A 10 68.91 -14.88 -19.18
N ILE A 11 67.82 -14.50 -19.84
CA ILE A 11 66.73 -13.83 -19.12
C ILE A 11 65.91 -14.97 -18.51
N GLN A 12 66.32 -15.40 -17.32
CA GLN A 12 65.47 -16.19 -16.45
C GLN A 12 64.09 -15.52 -16.41
N SER A 13 63.02 -16.31 -16.57
CA SER A 13 61.62 -15.88 -16.47
C SER A 13 61.33 -15.01 -15.22
N ASP A 14 62.21 -15.08 -14.22
CA ASP A 14 62.14 -14.39 -12.94
C ASP A 14 62.82 -13.01 -12.94
N ALA A 15 63.54 -12.65 -14.01
CA ALA A 15 64.26 -11.38 -14.16
C ALA A 15 63.44 -10.29 -14.88
N ILE A 16 62.24 -10.59 -15.39
CA ILE A 16 61.26 -9.54 -15.62
C ILE A 16 60.79 -9.12 -14.22
N PRO A 17 61.09 -7.90 -13.75
CA PRO A 17 60.43 -7.39 -12.58
C PRO A 17 58.97 -7.26 -13.01
N ARG A 18 58.13 -8.28 -12.72
CA ARG A 18 56.73 -8.19 -12.26
C ARG A 18 56.46 -6.73 -12.09
N CYS A 19 56.11 -6.09 -13.20
CA CYS A 19 56.01 -4.65 -13.21
C CYS A 19 54.99 -4.43 -12.14
N VAL A 20 55.39 -3.69 -11.12
CA VAL A 20 54.47 -3.07 -10.21
C VAL A 20 53.64 -2.19 -11.13
N CYS A 21 52.64 -2.77 -11.79
CA CYS A 21 51.44 -2.09 -12.16
C CYS A 21 50.87 -1.75 -10.80
N GLU A 22 51.40 -0.68 -10.23
CA GLU A 22 50.83 0.10 -9.17
C GLU A 22 49.34 0.00 -9.39
N LYS A 23 48.67 -0.74 -8.50
CA LYS A 23 47.27 -1.13 -8.68
C LYS A 23 46.54 0.10 -9.17
N SER A 24 46.13 0.06 -10.44
CA SER A 24 45.51 1.20 -11.09
C SER A 24 44.45 1.73 -10.15
N LEU A 25 44.26 3.05 -10.06
CA LEU A 25 43.17 3.65 -9.29
C LEU A 25 41.83 2.92 -9.52
N ALA A 26 41.64 2.34 -10.71
CA ALA A 26 40.54 1.46 -11.09
C ALA A 26 40.46 0.12 -10.30
N ASP A 27 41.57 -0.57 -10.03
CA ASP A 27 41.61 -1.84 -9.29
C ASP A 27 41.33 -1.64 -7.79
N LYS A 28 41.83 -0.52 -7.23
CA LYS A 28 41.52 -0.10 -5.85
C LYS A 28 40.05 0.30 -5.69
N THR A 29 39.48 1.03 -6.66
CA THR A 29 38.06 1.38 -6.66
C THR A 29 37.17 0.15 -6.88
N GLU A 30 37.58 -0.81 -7.71
CA GLU A 30 36.84 -2.07 -7.94
C GLU A 30 36.79 -2.93 -6.65
N LYS A 31 37.90 -3.02 -5.90
CA LYS A 31 37.94 -3.73 -4.60
C LYS A 31 37.14 -3.02 -3.50
N PHE A 32 37.16 -1.69 -3.46
CA PHE A 32 36.33 -0.91 -2.55
C PHE A 32 34.84 -1.07 -2.87
N CYS A 33 34.47 -1.05 -4.16
CA CYS A 33 33.10 -1.26 -4.63
C CYS A 33 32.58 -2.68 -4.32
N LEU A 34 33.43 -3.71 -4.47
CA LEU A 34 33.12 -5.10 -4.08
C LEU A 34 32.88 -5.26 -2.58
N ASN A 35 33.65 -4.56 -1.75
CA ASN A 35 33.46 -4.57 -0.30
C ASN A 35 32.23 -3.75 0.14
N CYS A 36 31.95 -2.60 -0.50
CA CYS A 36 30.69 -1.88 -0.31
C CYS A 36 29.48 -2.69 -0.75
N GLY A 37 29.57 -3.46 -1.84
CA GLY A 37 28.51 -4.34 -2.32
C GLY A 37 28.19 -5.47 -1.34
N LYS A 38 29.21 -6.01 -0.64
CA LYS A 38 29.01 -7.04 0.40
C LYS A 38 28.27 -6.52 1.64
N THR A 39 28.57 -5.28 2.07
CA THR A 39 27.85 -4.64 3.19
C THR A 39 26.47 -4.13 2.79
N MET A 40 26.31 -3.56 1.59
CA MET A 40 24.99 -3.14 1.08
C MET A 40 24.07 -4.34 0.77
N GLY A 41 24.63 -5.49 0.36
CA GLY A 41 23.87 -6.72 0.10
C GLY A 41 23.17 -7.30 1.34
N GLY A 42 23.67 -7.02 2.55
CA GLY A 42 23.02 -7.40 3.82
C GLY A 42 22.08 -6.34 4.40
N VAL A 43 22.29 -5.06 4.08
CA VAL A 43 21.47 -3.94 4.59
C VAL A 43 20.21 -3.72 3.73
N ALA A 44 20.29 -3.95 2.41
CA ALA A 44 19.15 -3.78 1.50
C ALA A 44 17.92 -4.65 1.85
N PRO A 45 18.06 -5.94 2.24
CA PRO A 45 16.93 -6.76 2.67
C PRO A 45 16.32 -6.29 4.01
N GLY A 46 17.17 -5.89 4.95
CA GLY A 46 16.74 -5.46 6.29
C GLY A 46 15.94 -4.16 6.26
N TRP A 47 16.37 -3.18 5.45
CA TRP A 47 15.62 -1.93 5.28
C TRP A 47 14.30 -2.16 4.56
N GLY A 48 14.24 -3.08 3.58
CA GLY A 48 13.02 -3.46 2.87
C GLY A 48 11.96 -4.12 3.76
N LEU A 49 12.38 -4.96 4.71
CA LEU A 49 11.47 -5.60 5.67
C LEU A 49 10.91 -4.62 6.70
N VAL A 50 11.77 -3.75 7.27
CA VAL A 50 11.34 -2.76 8.28
C VAL A 50 10.47 -1.68 7.66
N SER A 51 10.83 -1.21 6.47
CA SER A 51 10.00 -0.24 5.73
C SER A 51 8.70 -0.86 5.27
N GLY A 52 8.69 -2.12 4.80
CA GLY A 52 7.49 -2.82 4.37
C GLY A 52 6.47 -3.01 5.50
N LEU A 53 6.90 -3.45 6.69
CA LEU A 53 6.01 -3.63 7.84
C LEU A 53 5.46 -2.29 8.36
N GLY A 54 6.30 -1.25 8.40
CA GLY A 54 5.88 0.10 8.75
C GLY A 54 4.87 0.67 7.75
N TYR A 55 5.09 0.45 6.45
CA TYR A 55 4.16 0.88 5.39
C TYR A 55 2.82 0.17 5.51
N VAL A 56 2.80 -1.15 5.71
CA VAL A 56 1.56 -1.93 5.83
C VAL A 56 0.74 -1.48 7.04
N GLY A 57 1.38 -1.20 8.18
CA GLY A 57 0.68 -0.67 9.35
C GLY A 57 0.03 0.70 9.08
N TRP A 58 0.77 1.61 8.43
CA TRP A 58 0.28 2.94 8.08
C TRP A 58 -0.80 2.93 6.99
N THR A 59 -0.67 2.08 5.97
CA THR A 59 -1.65 1.99 4.88
C THR A 59 -2.99 1.42 5.33
N ASN A 60 -3.00 0.61 6.39
CA ASN A 60 -4.24 0.05 6.95
C ASN A 60 -4.92 0.99 7.97
N TYR A 61 -4.21 1.98 8.51
CA TYR A 61 -4.74 2.88 9.52
C TYR A 61 -5.86 3.79 8.98
N VAL A 62 -5.64 4.39 7.81
CA VAL A 62 -6.62 5.27 7.15
C VAL A 62 -7.94 4.54 6.79
N PRO A 63 -7.92 3.36 6.12
CA PRO A 63 -9.15 2.63 5.83
C PRO A 63 -9.84 2.13 7.09
N GLN A 64 -9.12 1.76 8.15
CA GLN A 64 -9.74 1.40 9.43
C GLN A 64 -10.51 2.56 10.05
N ILE A 65 -9.95 3.78 10.05
CA ILE A 65 -10.66 4.98 10.53
C ILE A 65 -11.88 5.28 9.66
N ALA A 66 -11.73 5.18 8.34
CA ALA A 66 -12.83 5.42 7.40
C ALA A 66 -13.98 4.45 7.64
N MET A 67 -13.69 3.16 7.81
CA MET A 67 -14.69 2.14 8.15
C MET A 67 -15.36 2.43 9.48
N GLN A 68 -14.60 2.79 10.53
CA GLN A 68 -15.19 3.11 11.84
C GLN A 68 -16.15 4.30 11.76
N LYS A 69 -15.74 5.40 11.11
CA LYS A 69 -16.60 6.57 10.90
C LYS A 69 -17.81 6.26 10.02
N GLY A 70 -17.63 5.42 9.01
CA GLY A 70 -18.72 4.92 8.18
C GLY A 70 -19.75 4.15 9.01
N ILE A 71 -19.30 3.19 9.82
CA ILE A 71 -20.19 2.40 10.70
C ILE A 71 -20.93 3.31 11.68
N GLU A 72 -20.25 4.25 12.32
CA GLU A 72 -20.86 5.21 13.26
C GLU A 72 -22.01 6.01 12.59
N GLU A 73 -21.76 6.55 11.40
CA GLU A 73 -22.78 7.31 10.68
C GLU A 73 -23.92 6.40 10.16
N GLY A 74 -23.61 5.16 9.76
CA GLY A 74 -24.62 4.19 9.34
C GLY A 74 -25.55 3.78 10.48
N VAL A 75 -24.99 3.49 11.66
CA VAL A 75 -25.76 3.20 12.88
C VAL A 75 -26.66 4.38 13.23
N LYS A 76 -26.11 5.60 13.22
CA LYS A 76 -26.86 6.82 13.48
C LYS A 76 -28.01 7.03 12.47
N ALA A 77 -27.75 6.88 11.18
CA ALA A 77 -28.76 7.00 10.13
C ALA A 77 -29.87 5.94 10.27
N GLY A 78 -29.50 4.72 10.66
CA GLY A 78 -30.45 3.65 10.96
C GLY A 78 -31.35 3.96 12.17
N PHE A 79 -30.74 4.46 13.25
CA PHE A 79 -31.44 4.89 14.45
C PHE A 79 -32.41 6.06 14.18
N GLU A 80 -31.92 7.13 13.55
CA GLU A 80 -32.73 8.30 13.20
C GLU A 80 -33.84 7.94 12.21
N GLY A 81 -33.55 7.05 11.26
CA GLY A 81 -34.53 6.54 10.32
C GLY A 81 -35.68 5.81 11.02
N LEU A 82 -35.40 4.94 12.00
CA LEU A 82 -36.44 4.30 12.80
C LEU A 82 -37.21 5.33 13.64
N ARG A 83 -36.51 6.26 14.30
CA ARG A 83 -37.12 7.34 15.10
C ARG A 83 -38.06 8.23 14.27
N SER A 84 -37.80 8.38 12.97
CA SER A 84 -38.63 9.16 12.06
C SER A 84 -40.02 8.55 11.78
N LEU A 85 -40.23 7.28 12.15
CA LEU A 85 -41.52 6.62 11.97
C LEU A 85 -42.57 7.24 12.93
N PRO A 86 -43.71 7.72 12.40
CA PRO A 86 -44.72 8.39 13.21
C PRO A 86 -45.20 7.53 14.38
N GLY A 87 -45.13 8.10 15.58
CA GLY A 87 -45.58 7.46 16.82
C GLY A 87 -44.66 6.38 17.39
N LEU A 88 -43.57 5.99 16.70
CA LEU A 88 -42.66 4.96 17.20
C LEU A 88 -41.89 5.40 18.45
N SER A 89 -41.46 6.66 18.49
CA SER A 89 -40.75 7.27 19.62
C SER A 89 -41.59 7.37 20.91
N GLN A 90 -42.91 7.33 20.79
CA GLN A 90 -43.84 7.28 21.93
C GLN A 90 -44.04 5.85 22.44
N LEU A 91 -43.78 4.86 21.59
CA LEU A 91 -43.99 3.45 21.85
C LEU A 91 -42.77 2.80 22.49
N ILE A 92 -41.58 3.16 22.00
CA ILE A 92 -40.33 2.50 22.32
C ILE A 92 -39.32 3.56 22.74
N LYS A 93 -38.63 3.28 23.84
CA LYS A 93 -37.54 4.13 24.32
C LYS A 93 -36.36 4.06 23.36
N ASP A 94 -35.69 5.18 23.19
CA ASP A 94 -34.50 5.30 22.35
C ASP A 94 -33.44 4.22 22.66
N SER A 95 -33.24 3.88 23.93
CA SER A 95 -32.29 2.85 24.36
C SER A 95 -32.57 1.46 23.78
N GLN A 96 -33.84 1.12 23.51
CA GLN A 96 -34.17 -0.15 22.86
C GLN A 96 -33.79 -0.12 21.39
N ILE A 97 -33.99 1.02 20.71
CA ILE A 97 -33.61 1.20 19.31
C ILE A 97 -32.08 1.18 19.17
N GLU A 98 -31.35 1.83 20.09
CA GLU A 98 -29.88 1.81 20.15
C GLU A 98 -29.34 0.39 20.38
N SER A 99 -29.95 -0.40 21.26
CA SER A 99 -29.51 -1.79 21.47
C SER A 99 -29.73 -2.68 20.23
N LEU A 100 -30.74 -2.34 19.42
CA LEU A 100 -31.11 -3.07 18.23
C LEU A 100 -30.30 -2.69 16.99
N ILE A 101 -29.95 -1.41 16.84
CA ILE A 101 -29.13 -0.92 15.72
C ILE A 101 -27.76 -0.54 16.28
N ASN A 102 -26.79 -1.43 16.06
CA ASN A 102 -25.42 -1.31 16.48
C ASN A 102 -24.46 -1.61 15.33
N THR A 103 -23.17 -1.53 15.63
CA THR A 103 -22.07 -1.70 14.66
C THR A 103 -22.08 -3.03 13.92
N GLU A 104 -22.68 -4.09 14.48
CA GLU A 104 -22.69 -5.44 13.90
C GLU A 104 -23.92 -5.74 13.04
N ASN A 105 -25.01 -4.98 13.23
CA ASN A 105 -26.31 -5.34 12.68
C ASN A 105 -27.02 -4.21 11.92
N TYR A 106 -26.49 -2.98 11.91
CA TYR A 106 -27.02 -1.85 11.14
C TYR A 106 -27.09 -2.14 9.62
N ALA A 107 -26.19 -2.99 9.11
CA ALA A 107 -26.17 -3.36 7.69
C ALA A 107 -27.19 -4.46 7.32
N LYS A 108 -27.85 -5.07 8.31
CA LYS A 108 -28.75 -6.21 8.10
C LYS A 108 -30.18 -5.72 8.00
N GLU A 109 -30.74 -5.74 6.78
CA GLU A 109 -32.13 -5.34 6.52
C GLU A 109 -33.14 -6.10 7.39
N MET A 110 -32.91 -7.41 7.61
CA MET A 110 -33.77 -8.25 8.43
C MET A 110 -33.89 -7.78 9.90
N THR A 111 -32.88 -7.09 10.44
CA THR A 111 -32.93 -6.52 11.80
C THR A 111 -34.03 -5.48 11.90
N TYR A 112 -34.15 -4.60 10.90
CA TYR A 112 -35.16 -3.55 10.84
C TYR A 112 -36.56 -4.13 10.65
N VAL A 113 -36.69 -5.09 9.74
CA VAL A 113 -37.98 -5.73 9.43
C VAL A 113 -38.49 -6.55 10.62
N SER A 114 -37.61 -7.34 11.24
CA SER A 114 -37.98 -8.14 12.43
C SER A 114 -38.34 -7.28 13.62
N PHE A 115 -37.62 -6.17 13.83
CA PHE A 115 -38.00 -5.18 14.84
C PHE A 115 -39.38 -4.61 14.56
N PHE A 116 -39.64 -4.14 13.34
CA PHE A 116 -40.95 -3.61 12.95
C PHE A 116 -42.08 -4.62 13.19
N GLN A 117 -41.89 -5.88 12.79
CA GLN A 117 -42.85 -6.96 13.03
C GLN A 117 -43.07 -7.21 14.52
N LYS A 118 -42.00 -7.28 15.31
CA LYS A 118 -42.07 -7.47 16.76
C LYS A 118 -42.93 -6.37 17.40
N VAL A 119 -42.62 -5.11 17.10
CA VAL A 119 -43.34 -3.94 17.64
C VAL A 119 -44.81 -3.98 17.27
N LYS A 120 -45.13 -4.30 16.02
CA LYS A 120 -46.52 -4.49 15.58
C LYS A 120 -47.22 -5.57 16.40
N THR A 121 -46.61 -6.75 16.54
CA THR A 121 -47.21 -7.90 17.23
C THR A 121 -47.32 -7.72 18.75
N THR A 122 -46.46 -6.91 19.38
CA THR A 122 -46.52 -6.70 20.82
C THR A 122 -47.39 -5.49 21.18
N GLU A 123 -47.29 -4.41 20.40
CA GLU A 123 -47.87 -3.12 20.79
C GLU A 123 -49.22 -2.79 20.14
N CYS A 124 -49.55 -3.42 19.00
CA CYS A 124 -50.72 -3.09 18.17
C CYS A 124 -51.85 -4.13 18.18
N VAL A 125 -51.82 -5.14 19.06
CA VAL A 125 -52.75 -6.29 19.03
C VAL A 125 -54.05 -6.06 19.81
N CYS A 126 -54.08 -5.17 20.81
CA CYS A 126 -55.28 -4.89 21.61
C CYS A 126 -56.07 -3.67 21.08
N ALA A 127 -57.37 -3.58 21.41
CA ALA A 127 -58.25 -2.46 21.01
C ALA A 127 -57.79 -1.08 21.51
N ASP A 128 -57.02 -1.02 22.60
CA ASP A 128 -56.33 0.21 23.03
C ASP A 128 -54.95 0.39 22.37
N GLY A 129 -54.33 -0.71 21.91
CA GLY A 129 -53.09 -0.69 21.13
C GLY A 129 -53.29 -0.07 19.75
N SER A 130 -54.44 -0.28 19.10
CA SER A 130 -54.78 0.35 17.82
C SER A 130 -54.94 1.87 17.90
N LYS A 131 -55.16 2.43 19.10
CA LYS A 131 -55.21 3.90 19.33
C LYS A 131 -53.82 4.52 19.45
N LYS A 132 -52.76 3.72 19.66
CA LYS A 132 -51.38 4.24 19.71
C LYS A 132 -51.01 4.83 18.36
N ALA A 133 -50.32 5.98 18.37
CA ALA A 133 -50.01 6.75 17.16
C ALA A 133 -49.30 5.91 16.08
N PHE A 134 -48.37 5.04 16.48
CA PHE A 134 -47.67 4.13 15.56
C PHE A 134 -48.60 3.10 14.93
N CYS A 135 -49.45 2.45 15.72
CA CYS A 135 -50.37 1.41 15.25
C CYS A 135 -51.46 1.98 14.33
N SER A 136 -51.96 3.18 14.65
CA SER A 136 -52.85 3.94 13.77
C SER A 136 -52.17 4.29 12.45
N PHE A 137 -50.93 4.80 12.50
CA PHE A 137 -50.14 5.09 11.29
C PHE A 137 -49.96 3.86 10.39
N VAL A 138 -49.55 2.71 10.97
CA VAL A 138 -49.36 1.47 10.23
C VAL A 138 -50.67 0.98 9.60
N SER A 139 -51.79 1.11 10.31
CA SER A 139 -53.11 0.72 9.82
C SER A 139 -53.59 1.58 8.66
N HIS A 140 -53.33 2.90 8.71
CA HIS A 140 -53.75 3.84 7.66
C HIS A 140 -52.90 3.75 6.38
N VAL A 141 -51.59 3.56 6.51
CA VAL A 141 -50.64 3.63 5.38
C VAL A 141 -50.48 2.28 4.65
N LYS A 142 -51.10 1.21 5.15
CA LYS A 142 -50.88 -0.20 4.77
C LYS A 142 -49.48 -0.69 5.15
N GLU A 143 -49.45 -1.91 5.67
CA GLU A 143 -48.24 -2.55 6.18
C GLU A 143 -47.12 -2.67 5.14
N ASP A 144 -47.46 -3.01 3.90
CA ASP A 144 -46.46 -3.18 2.82
C ASP A 144 -45.66 -1.89 2.56
N ILE A 145 -46.31 -0.73 2.68
CA ILE A 145 -45.67 0.57 2.45
C ILE A 145 -44.75 0.91 3.62
N VAL A 146 -45.19 0.64 4.86
CA VAL A 146 -44.34 0.84 6.04
C VAL A 146 -43.16 -0.14 6.04
N GLY A 147 -43.38 -1.39 5.64
CA GLY A 147 -42.31 -2.39 5.45
C GLY A 147 -41.28 -1.95 4.42
N LYS A 148 -41.70 -1.39 3.28
CA LYS A 148 -40.80 -0.78 2.29
C LYS A 148 -40.02 0.40 2.86
N ARG A 149 -40.66 1.24 3.69
CA ARG A 149 -39.97 2.36 4.37
C ARG A 149 -38.92 1.85 5.36
N VAL A 150 -39.25 0.82 6.14
CA VAL A 150 -38.32 0.18 7.10
C VAL A 150 -37.13 -0.46 6.37
N SER A 151 -37.36 -1.16 5.26
CA SER A 151 -36.31 -1.64 4.35
C SER A 151 -35.47 -0.50 3.77
N GLY A 152 -36.12 0.60 3.37
CA GLY A 152 -35.45 1.81 2.89
C GLY A 152 -34.55 2.46 3.93
N ILE A 153 -34.96 2.44 5.21
CA ILE A 153 -34.14 2.92 6.33
C ILE A 153 -32.86 2.07 6.47
N ALA A 154 -32.97 0.74 6.36
CA ALA A 154 -31.81 -0.15 6.40
C ALA A 154 -30.84 0.12 5.23
N LYS A 155 -31.37 0.33 4.03
CA LYS A 155 -30.55 0.69 2.86
C LYS A 155 -29.86 2.04 3.05
N ASN A 156 -30.59 3.04 3.52
CA ASN A 156 -30.04 4.36 3.82
C ASN A 156 -28.92 4.29 4.88
N ALA A 157 -29.05 3.44 5.89
CA ALA A 157 -27.99 3.21 6.87
C ALA A 157 -26.70 2.66 6.23
N VAL A 158 -26.84 1.69 5.32
CA VAL A 158 -25.70 1.14 4.56
C VAL A 158 -25.10 2.18 3.61
N ASP A 159 -25.95 2.93 2.91
CA ASP A 159 -25.51 3.94 1.95
C ASP A 159 -24.79 5.10 2.65
N MET A 160 -25.30 5.56 3.79
CA MET A 160 -24.65 6.57 4.63
C MET A 160 -23.31 6.09 5.18
N ALA A 161 -23.21 4.82 5.56
CA ALA A 161 -21.94 4.25 5.99
C ALA A 161 -20.89 4.27 4.88
N LYS A 162 -21.25 3.77 3.68
CA LYS A 162 -20.36 3.77 2.52
C LYS A 162 -20.00 5.16 2.05
N HIS A 163 -20.96 6.09 2.06
CA HIS A 163 -20.74 7.47 1.65
C HIS A 163 -19.75 8.17 2.59
N THR A 164 -19.91 7.99 3.91
CA THR A 164 -19.01 8.57 4.90
C THR A 164 -17.62 7.92 4.87
N GLU A 165 -17.55 6.60 4.71
CA GLU A 165 -16.29 5.89 4.48
C GLU A 165 -15.55 6.46 3.27
N GLY A 166 -16.22 6.55 2.12
CA GLY A 166 -15.67 7.13 0.89
C GLY A 166 -15.19 8.57 1.09
N LYS A 167 -15.98 9.42 1.76
CA LYS A 167 -15.61 10.80 2.06
C LYS A 167 -14.35 10.92 2.93
N VAL A 168 -14.18 10.02 3.91
CA VAL A 168 -12.97 10.00 4.76
C VAL A 168 -11.75 9.52 3.97
N LEU A 169 -11.92 8.53 3.09
CA LEU A 169 -10.86 8.06 2.19
C LEU A 169 -10.46 9.15 1.20
N ASP A 170 -11.43 9.82 0.56
CA ASP A 170 -11.19 10.89 -0.40
C ASP A 170 -10.47 12.07 0.23
N ALA A 171 -10.82 12.44 1.47
CA ALA A 171 -10.09 13.47 2.21
C ALA A 171 -8.62 13.11 2.49
N ALA A 172 -8.28 11.82 2.51
CA ALA A 172 -6.92 11.31 2.66
C ALA A 172 -6.18 11.11 1.32
N THR A 173 -6.87 11.12 0.17
CA THR A 173 -6.22 11.00 -1.14
C THR A 173 -5.19 12.10 -1.46
N PRO A 174 -5.38 13.41 -1.15
CA PRO A 174 -4.42 14.43 -1.56
C PRO A 174 -3.03 14.24 -0.92
N THR A 175 -2.96 13.76 0.33
CA THR A 175 -1.70 13.44 1.01
C THR A 175 -1.03 12.21 0.39
N THR A 176 -1.79 11.18 0.00
CA THR A 176 -1.22 10.01 -0.69
C THR A 176 -0.68 10.36 -2.07
N ASN A 177 -1.37 11.20 -2.84
CA ASN A 177 -0.94 11.61 -4.17
C ASN A 177 0.38 12.40 -4.11
N ALA A 178 0.54 13.32 -3.15
CA ALA A 178 1.80 14.03 -2.94
C ALA A 178 2.98 13.10 -2.55
N LEU A 179 2.71 12.06 -1.75
CA LEU A 179 3.73 11.07 -1.41
C LEU A 179 4.11 10.22 -2.62
N THR A 180 3.13 9.79 -3.43
CA THR A 180 3.40 8.99 -4.64
C THR A 180 4.23 9.75 -5.66
N THR A 181 3.97 11.04 -5.89
CA THR A 181 4.75 11.86 -6.82
C THR A 181 6.21 11.97 -6.38
N SER A 182 6.44 12.20 -5.07
CA SER A 182 7.78 12.24 -4.49
C SER A 182 8.51 10.89 -4.61
N LEU A 183 7.81 9.78 -4.40
CA LEU A 183 8.36 8.42 -4.56
C LEU A 183 8.72 8.14 -6.01
N THR A 184 7.83 8.45 -6.96
CA THR A 184 8.13 8.28 -8.40
C THR A 184 9.31 9.14 -8.83
N ALA A 185 9.41 10.39 -8.37
CA ALA A 185 10.55 11.25 -8.69
C ALA A 185 11.87 10.67 -8.16
N SER A 186 11.88 10.14 -6.93
CA SER A 186 13.04 9.48 -6.33
C SER A 186 13.46 8.22 -7.10
N VAL A 187 12.51 7.36 -7.47
CA VAL A 187 12.76 6.14 -8.24
C VAL A 187 13.34 6.48 -9.63
N VAL A 188 12.76 7.47 -10.32
CA VAL A 188 13.27 7.92 -11.61
C VAL A 188 14.72 8.43 -11.49
N ALA A 189 15.03 9.21 -10.45
CA ALA A 189 16.39 9.69 -10.21
C ALA A 189 17.40 8.53 -10.01
N ILE A 190 17.04 7.51 -9.22
CA ILE A 190 17.90 6.33 -9.00
C ILE A 190 18.14 5.58 -10.32
N VAL A 191 17.09 5.35 -11.11
CA VAL A 191 17.21 4.66 -12.42
C VAL A 191 18.15 5.42 -13.37
N VAL A 192 18.07 6.75 -13.42
CA VAL A 192 18.96 7.58 -14.24
C VAL A 192 20.42 7.43 -13.81
N ILE A 193 20.71 7.46 -12.50
CA ILE A 193 22.08 7.27 -11.98
C ILE A 193 22.61 5.88 -12.35
N VAL A 194 21.80 4.83 -12.19
CA VAL A 194 22.18 3.45 -12.56
C VAL A 194 22.46 3.34 -14.07
N LEU A 195 21.64 3.95 -14.92
CA LEU A 195 21.86 3.96 -16.37
C LEU A 195 23.19 4.63 -16.74
N ILE A 196 23.52 5.78 -16.14
CA ILE A 196 24.80 6.46 -16.36
C ILE A 196 25.98 5.55 -15.95
N MET A 197 25.88 4.91 -14.78
CA MET A 197 26.91 3.98 -14.29
C MET A 197 27.11 2.79 -15.25
N VAL A 198 26.02 2.23 -15.79
CA VAL A 198 26.07 1.13 -16.77
C VAL A 198 26.74 1.59 -18.08
N ILE A 199 26.40 2.78 -18.59
CA ILE A 199 27.01 3.33 -19.81
C ILE A 199 28.53 3.51 -19.62
N ILE A 200 28.94 4.16 -18.53
CA ILE A 200 30.37 4.36 -18.21
C ILE A 200 31.08 3.01 -18.08
N TYR A 201 30.48 2.05 -17.38
CA TYR A 201 31.00 0.70 -17.22
C TYR A 201 31.20 -0.01 -18.57
N LEU A 202 30.21 0.05 -19.47
CA LEU A 202 30.30 -0.55 -20.80
C LEU A 202 31.42 0.07 -21.64
N ILE A 203 31.58 1.40 -21.61
CA ILE A 203 32.68 2.10 -22.31
C ILE A 203 34.03 1.65 -21.77
N LEU A 204 34.20 1.62 -20.45
CA LEU A 204 35.46 1.20 -19.81
C LEU A 204 35.77 -0.27 -20.12
N ARG A 205 34.77 -1.15 -20.05
CA ARG A 205 34.91 -2.59 -20.38
C ARG A 205 35.29 -2.79 -21.84
N TYR A 206 34.67 -2.05 -22.76
CA TYR A 206 35.00 -2.09 -24.17
C TYR A 206 36.46 -1.64 -24.43
N ARG A 207 36.89 -0.55 -23.78
CA ARG A 207 38.28 -0.07 -23.85
C ARG A 207 39.28 -1.10 -23.32
N ARG A 208 39.02 -1.74 -22.17
CA ARG A 208 39.89 -2.80 -21.61
C ARG A 208 40.02 -3.97 -22.59
N LYS A 209 38.91 -4.47 -23.17
CA LYS A 209 38.95 -5.55 -24.18
C LYS A 209 39.74 -5.18 -25.43
N LYS A 210 39.58 -3.96 -25.94
CA LYS A 210 40.34 -3.50 -27.12
C LYS A 210 41.85 -3.43 -26.83
N LYS A 211 42.24 -2.95 -25.64
CA LYS A 211 43.65 -2.90 -25.23
C LYS A 211 44.27 -4.30 -25.13
N MET A 212 43.53 -5.27 -24.61
CA MET A 212 43.99 -6.68 -24.52
C MET A 212 44.16 -7.33 -25.90
N LYS A 213 43.22 -7.10 -26.82
CA LYS A 213 43.34 -7.61 -28.21
C LYS A 213 44.57 -7.07 -28.93
N LYS A 214 44.86 -5.76 -28.77
CA LYS A 214 46.07 -5.17 -29.35
C LYS A 214 47.33 -5.79 -28.75
N LYS A 215 47.40 -5.97 -27.42
CA LYS A 215 48.56 -6.61 -26.76
C LYS A 215 48.85 -8.02 -27.28
N LEU A 216 47.81 -8.84 -27.49
CA LEU A 216 47.97 -10.18 -28.06
C LEU A 216 48.55 -10.18 -29.48
N GLN A 217 48.21 -9.19 -30.30
CA GLN A 217 48.78 -9.06 -31.65
C GLN A 217 50.26 -8.66 -31.60
N TYR A 218 50.67 -7.77 -30.68
CA TYR A 218 52.08 -7.41 -30.53
C TYR A 218 52.96 -8.56 -30.02
N ILE A 219 52.45 -9.39 -29.12
CA ILE A 219 53.20 -10.57 -28.64
C ILE A 219 53.45 -11.55 -29.78
N LYS A 220 52.43 -11.81 -30.61
CA LYS A 220 52.56 -12.71 -31.78
C LYS A 220 53.58 -12.22 -32.81
N LEU A 221 53.70 -10.90 -33.01
CA LEU A 221 54.67 -10.32 -33.97
C LEU A 221 56.13 -10.34 -33.47
N LEU A 222 56.38 -10.58 -32.18
CA LEU A 222 57.72 -10.66 -31.60
C LEU A 222 58.25 -12.10 -31.51
N GLU A 223 57.38 -13.08 -31.77
CA GLU A 223 57.67 -14.51 -31.67
C GLU A 223 58.01 -15.13 -33.04
N GLU A 224 57.76 -14.39 -34.14
CA GLU A 224 58.28 -14.64 -35.50
C GLU A 224 59.59 -13.88 -35.73
#